data_AF-A0AAV9QG05-F1
#
_entry.id   AF-A0AAV9QG05-F1
#
_cell.length_a   1.000
_cell.length_b   1.000
_cell.length_c   1.000
_cell.angle_alpha   90.00
_cell.angle_beta   90.00
_cell.angle_gamma   90.00
#
_symmetry.space_group_name_H-M   'P 1'
#
loop_
_entity.id
_entity.type
_entity.pdbx_description
1 polymer ?
#
loop_
_entity_poly.entity_id
_entity_poly.type
_entity_poly.pdbx_seq_one_letter_code
_entity_poly.pdbx_strand_id
1 'polypeptide(L)'
;MRGEAPDLPQQEAAPGNGISGPRHDPVVDLTTPVPLEPAPQNTEPPLPSAGILNSNESDTSRPSKRKRPLVRELPNEIRGPNAKGGQARFRTHVTKTLGKLAIRVPLSNHFRPVYVARDVNVLERGYWQFSIHIVDSSIPEDARKEEAACVWTEEEFVRFWQNLSRFVQDGKAGWGTALVKEEDGERQWRIRLFTWAEVLGHVWLVLWVLSDKLTERIPMQWIAGDGTLTVKMSRGKQKRSGLGSWARKGLEGERGFWGIA
;
A
#
# COMPACT_ATOMS: atom_id res chain seq x y z
N MET A 1 -79.96 10.06 13.90
CA MET A 1 -79.73 8.67 14.34
C MET A 1 -78.39 8.25 13.74
N ARG A 2 -77.32 8.20 14.55
CA ARG A 2 -76.68 6.95 15.10
C ARG A 2 -76.31 5.98 13.97
N GLY A 3 -75.03 5.87 13.64
CA GLY A 3 -74.06 4.90 14.19
C GLY A 3 -73.70 3.95 13.02
N GLU A 4 -72.56 3.31 12.84
CA GLU A 4 -71.36 2.99 13.60
C GLU A 4 -70.31 2.49 12.56
N ALA A 5 -69.01 2.69 12.82
CA ALA A 5 -67.94 1.82 12.30
C ALA A 5 -67.87 0.56 13.21
N PRO A 6 -67.24 -0.60 12.89
CA PRO A 6 -65.96 -0.78 12.17
C PRO A 6 -65.86 -2.09 11.33
N ASP A 7 -64.71 -2.39 10.70
CA ASP A 7 -63.80 -3.50 11.09
C ASP A 7 -62.78 -3.86 9.97
N LEU A 8 -61.55 -4.18 10.41
CA LEU A 8 -60.44 -4.71 9.61
C LEU A 8 -60.63 -6.21 9.35
N PRO A 9 -59.91 -6.78 8.37
CA PRO A 9 -59.15 -7.98 8.72
C PRO A 9 -57.74 -8.07 8.12
N GLN A 10 -56.81 -8.35 9.04
CA GLN A 10 -55.87 -9.49 9.04
C GLN A 10 -54.95 -9.73 7.82
N GLN A 11 -53.73 -9.22 7.97
CA GLN A 11 -52.45 -9.95 7.99
C GLN A 11 -52.46 -11.39 7.43
N GLU A 12 -51.97 -11.54 6.19
CA GLU A 12 -51.60 -12.85 5.62
C GLU A 12 -50.10 -13.10 5.82
N ALA A 13 -49.79 -14.17 6.56
CA ALA A 13 -48.45 -14.63 6.85
C ALA A 13 -47.90 -15.45 5.66
N ALA A 14 -46.74 -15.07 5.15
CA ALA A 14 -45.97 -15.88 4.20
C ALA A 14 -45.13 -16.93 4.95
N PRO A 15 -45.17 -18.22 4.54
CA PRO A 15 -44.30 -19.24 5.12
C PRO A 15 -43.01 -19.42 4.29
N GLY A 16 -41.91 -19.75 4.99
CA GLY A 16 -40.89 -20.65 4.45
C GLY A 16 -39.52 -20.06 4.13
N ASN A 17 -38.75 -19.74 5.16
CA ASN A 17 -37.30 -19.58 5.10
C ASN A 17 -36.62 -20.89 4.67
N GLY A 18 -36.06 -20.92 3.46
CA GLY A 18 -35.04 -21.90 3.07
C GLY A 18 -33.66 -21.42 3.52
N ILE A 19 -33.12 -22.06 4.55
CA ILE A 19 -31.78 -21.85 5.07
C ILE A 19 -30.77 -22.39 4.04
N SER A 20 -30.15 -21.51 3.27
CA SER A 20 -28.87 -21.80 2.60
C SER A 20 -27.75 -21.20 3.43
N GLY A 21 -26.95 -22.06 4.04
CA GLY A 21 -25.87 -21.72 4.97
C GLY A 21 -24.79 -20.80 4.39
N PRO A 22 -23.89 -20.28 5.25
CA PRO A 22 -22.90 -19.30 4.84
C PRO A 22 -21.91 -19.94 3.87
N ARG A 23 -21.95 -19.50 2.61
CA ARG A 23 -20.82 -19.67 1.71
C ARG A 23 -19.68 -18.85 2.28
N HIS A 24 -18.70 -19.54 2.84
CA HIS A 24 -17.40 -18.96 3.16
C HIS A 24 -16.77 -18.43 1.87
N ASP A 25 -16.83 -17.11 1.69
CA ASP A 25 -15.98 -16.43 0.73
C ASP A 25 -14.51 -16.64 1.12
N PRO A 26 -13.60 -16.93 0.17
CA PRO A 26 -12.20 -17.14 0.49
C PRO A 26 -11.60 -15.86 1.10
N VAL A 27 -11.01 -16.03 2.28
CA VAL A 27 -10.22 -15.03 2.98
C VAL A 27 -9.07 -14.60 2.08
N VAL A 28 -9.09 -13.34 1.62
CA VAL A 28 -7.93 -12.76 0.95
C VAL A 28 -6.91 -12.43 2.04
N ASP A 29 -5.92 -13.31 2.14
CA ASP A 29 -4.72 -13.16 2.95
C ASP A 29 -3.76 -12.16 2.29
N LEU A 30 -3.35 -11.13 3.04
CA LEU A 30 -2.46 -10.08 2.56
C LEU A 30 -1.06 -10.18 3.18
N THR A 31 -0.75 -11.27 3.92
CA THR A 31 0.43 -11.33 4.79
C THR A 31 1.15 -12.68 4.85
N THR A 32 0.66 -13.76 4.24
CA THR A 32 1.33 -15.07 4.35
C THR A 32 2.38 -15.31 3.25
N PRO A 33 3.64 -15.62 3.59
CA PRO A 33 4.64 -16.12 2.64
C PRO A 33 4.31 -17.58 2.27
N VAL A 34 4.29 -17.88 0.97
CA VAL A 34 4.11 -19.26 0.47
C VAL A 34 5.37 -20.08 0.79
N PRO A 35 5.24 -21.25 1.44
CA PRO A 35 6.37 -22.16 1.65
C PRO A 35 6.91 -22.69 0.31
N LEU A 36 8.23 -22.63 0.13
CA LEU A 36 8.91 -23.29 -0.97
C LEU A 36 8.84 -24.81 -0.76
N GLU A 37 8.20 -25.53 -1.67
CA GLU A 37 8.34 -26.98 -1.75
C GLU A 37 9.81 -27.35 -2.10
N PRO A 38 10.42 -28.30 -1.38
CA PRO A 38 11.75 -28.79 -1.73
C PRO A 38 11.69 -29.72 -2.95
N ALA A 39 12.63 -29.50 -3.87
CA ALA A 39 12.85 -30.34 -5.05
C ALA A 39 13.23 -31.79 -4.66
N PRO A 40 12.95 -32.78 -5.53
CA PRO A 40 13.16 -34.20 -5.23
C PRO A 40 14.65 -34.54 -5.09
N GLN A 41 14.96 -35.29 -4.04
CA GLN A 41 16.29 -35.81 -3.74
C GLN A 41 16.59 -36.99 -4.68
N ASN A 42 17.58 -36.82 -5.57
CA ASN A 42 18.20 -37.93 -6.27
C ASN A 42 19.28 -38.56 -5.39
N THR A 43 19.09 -39.84 -5.16
CA THR A 43 19.98 -40.80 -4.49
C THR A 43 21.19 -41.13 -5.36
N GLU A 44 22.41 -41.13 -4.81
CA GLU A 44 23.53 -42.02 -5.22
C GLU A 44 24.63 -42.10 -4.12
N PRO A 45 25.45 -43.17 -4.08
CA PRO A 45 25.97 -43.80 -2.85
C PRO A 45 27.46 -43.48 -2.54
N PRO A 46 28.04 -44.03 -1.44
CA PRO A 46 29.22 -43.44 -0.80
C PRO A 46 30.57 -44.20 -0.94
N LEU A 47 31.66 -43.46 -0.61
CA LEU A 47 33.02 -43.85 -0.13
C LEU A 47 34.11 -44.23 -1.18
N PRO A 48 35.44 -44.20 -0.85
CA PRO A 48 36.10 -43.93 0.45
C PRO A 48 37.30 -42.93 0.44
N SER A 49 37.78 -42.67 1.67
CA SER A 49 38.88 -41.84 2.18
C SER A 49 40.30 -42.02 1.59
N ALA A 50 41.12 -40.95 1.61
CA ALA A 50 42.41 -40.81 2.33
C ALA A 50 43.28 -39.66 1.78
N GLY A 51 44.02 -38.93 2.64
CA GLY A 51 45.25 -38.21 2.25
C GLY A 51 45.46 -36.75 2.73
N ILE A 52 45.86 -36.58 3.99
CA ILE A 52 47.10 -35.91 4.49
C ILE A 52 47.72 -34.65 3.76
N LEU A 53 47.94 -33.61 4.59
CA LEU A 53 48.95 -32.51 4.67
C LEU A 53 49.03 -31.29 3.71
N ASN A 54 48.99 -30.11 4.37
CA ASN A 54 49.76 -28.85 4.22
C ASN A 54 50.25 -28.35 2.85
N SER A 55 50.00 -27.06 2.56
CA SER A 55 50.99 -25.96 2.66
C SER A 55 50.46 -24.60 2.17
N ASN A 56 51.00 -23.54 2.76
CA ASN A 56 50.78 -22.12 2.48
C ASN A 56 51.18 -21.72 1.05
N GLU A 57 50.47 -20.76 0.45
CA GLU A 57 51.01 -19.60 -0.31
C GLU A 57 49.83 -18.77 -0.84
N SER A 58 49.68 -17.53 -0.38
CA SER A 58 50.10 -16.30 -1.09
C SER A 58 49.04 -15.78 -2.05
N ASP A 59 48.35 -14.74 -1.56
CA ASP A 59 47.94 -13.54 -2.28
C ASP A 59 47.44 -13.70 -3.73
N THR A 60 46.11 -13.69 -3.87
CA THR A 60 45.50 -13.03 -5.03
C THR A 60 44.25 -12.31 -4.55
N SER A 61 44.39 -11.00 -4.39
CA SER A 61 43.32 -10.02 -4.24
C SER A 61 42.28 -10.18 -5.36
N ARG A 62 41.28 -11.01 -5.08
CA ARG A 62 40.10 -11.20 -5.92
C ARG A 62 39.33 -9.88 -5.88
N PRO A 63 39.06 -9.20 -7.02
CA PRO A 63 38.18 -8.05 -7.01
C PRO A 63 36.83 -8.55 -6.54
N SER A 64 36.45 -8.13 -5.33
CA SER A 64 35.11 -8.35 -4.79
C SER A 64 34.16 -7.73 -5.81
N LYS A 65 33.51 -8.59 -6.61
CA LYS A 65 32.45 -8.19 -7.53
C LYS A 65 31.38 -7.55 -6.65
N ARG A 66 31.43 -6.21 -6.51
CA ARG A 66 30.39 -5.44 -5.84
C ARG A 66 29.10 -5.80 -6.58
N LYS A 67 28.24 -6.58 -5.91
CA LYS A 67 26.93 -6.95 -6.46
C LYS A 67 26.23 -5.65 -6.83
N ARG A 68 25.67 -5.59 -8.04
CA ARG A 68 24.87 -4.43 -8.44
C ARG A 68 23.71 -4.30 -7.46
N PRO A 69 23.35 -3.07 -7.03
CA PRO A 69 22.17 -2.88 -6.20
C PRO A 69 20.93 -3.39 -6.93
N LEU A 70 20.23 -4.36 -6.35
CA LEU A 70 18.97 -4.95 -6.82
C LEU A 70 17.90 -3.88 -7.08
N VAL A 71 17.96 -2.74 -6.38
CA VAL A 71 17.00 -1.64 -6.53
C VAL A 71 17.02 -1.06 -7.95
N ARG A 72 18.18 -1.08 -8.62
CA ARG A 72 18.32 -0.60 -10.01
C ARG A 72 17.75 -1.59 -11.03
N GLU A 73 17.60 -2.85 -10.66
CA GLU A 73 17.05 -3.90 -11.52
C GLU A 73 15.51 -3.90 -11.52
N LEU A 74 14.89 -3.30 -10.50
CA LEU A 74 13.44 -3.13 -10.43
C LEU A 74 12.92 -2.11 -11.47
N PRO A 75 11.73 -2.31 -12.05
CA PRO A 75 11.16 -1.38 -13.02
C PRO A 75 11.02 0.03 -12.45
N ASN A 76 11.41 1.06 -13.21
CA ASN A 76 11.30 2.45 -12.77
C ASN A 76 9.86 2.97 -12.77
N GLU A 77 9.00 2.36 -13.57
CA GLU A 77 7.60 2.73 -13.71
C GLU A 77 6.70 1.49 -13.73
N ILE A 78 5.62 1.54 -12.96
CA ILE A 78 4.58 0.52 -12.90
C ILE A 78 3.24 1.22 -13.09
N ARG A 79 2.40 0.68 -13.98
CA ARG A 79 1.07 1.22 -14.26
C ARG A 79 0.00 0.25 -13.82
N GLY A 80 -1.04 0.79 -13.22
CA GLY A 80 -2.26 0.05 -12.93
C GLY A 80 -3.03 -0.27 -14.21
N PRO A 81 -4.09 -1.07 -14.12
CA PRO A 81 -4.87 -1.44 -15.29
C PRO A 81 -5.55 -0.23 -15.91
N ASN A 82 -5.79 -0.33 -17.22
CA ASN A 82 -6.63 0.63 -17.93
C ASN A 82 -8.04 0.63 -17.35
N ALA A 83 -8.70 1.80 -17.42
CA ALA A 83 -10.10 1.90 -17.05
C ALA A 83 -10.91 0.89 -17.89
N LYS A 84 -11.73 0.08 -17.22
CA LYS A 84 -12.77 -0.67 -17.92
C LYS A 84 -13.82 0.36 -18.31
N GLY A 85 -14.00 0.58 -19.62
CA GLY A 85 -15.03 1.48 -20.13
C GLY A 85 -16.43 1.08 -19.65
N GLY A 86 -17.40 1.98 -19.77
CA GLY A 86 -18.82 1.60 -19.69
C GLY A 86 -19.53 1.86 -18.37
N GLN A 87 -19.33 3.03 -17.74
CA GLN A 87 -20.33 3.55 -16.80
C GLN A 87 -20.83 4.90 -17.32
N ALA A 88 -22.16 5.04 -17.43
CA ALA A 88 -22.79 6.29 -17.87
C ALA A 88 -22.60 7.45 -16.88
N ARG A 89 -22.24 7.14 -15.62
CA ARG A 89 -21.98 8.11 -14.56
C ARG A 89 -20.87 7.63 -13.63
N PHE A 90 -20.08 8.57 -13.13
CA PHE A 90 -19.08 8.29 -12.10
C PHE A 90 -19.74 7.84 -10.79
N ARG A 91 -19.15 6.84 -10.13
CA ARG A 91 -19.59 6.35 -8.81
C ARG A 91 -18.54 6.58 -7.74
N THR A 92 -17.38 5.95 -7.90
CA THR A 92 -16.24 6.05 -6.98
C THR A 92 -14.99 5.43 -7.62
N HIS A 93 -13.82 5.92 -7.25
CA HIS A 93 -12.51 5.33 -7.46
C HIS A 93 -12.11 4.36 -6.34
N VAL A 94 -12.82 4.35 -5.20
CA VAL A 94 -12.53 3.44 -4.09
C VAL A 94 -12.85 2.02 -4.52
N THR A 95 -11.81 1.19 -4.68
CA THR A 95 -11.99 -0.23 -4.99
C THR A 95 -12.54 -0.98 -3.78
N LYS A 96 -13.12 -2.17 -4.01
CA LYS A 96 -13.53 -3.06 -2.91
C LYS A 96 -12.38 -3.35 -1.94
N THR A 97 -11.15 -3.49 -2.47
CA THR A 97 -9.95 -3.75 -1.66
C THR A 97 -9.60 -2.56 -0.78
N LEU A 98 -9.60 -1.34 -1.34
CA LEU A 98 -9.33 -0.12 -0.57
C LEU A 98 -10.39 0.13 0.50
N GLY A 99 -11.67 -0.08 0.16
CA GLY A 99 -12.78 0.05 1.12
C GLY A 99 -12.65 -0.95 2.28
N LYS A 100 -12.39 -2.22 1.99
CA LYS A 100 -12.14 -3.25 3.02
C LYS A 100 -10.93 -2.92 3.89
N LEU A 101 -9.85 -2.41 3.29
CA LEU A 101 -8.65 -2.00 4.03
C LEU A 101 -8.96 -0.85 4.99
N ALA A 102 -9.67 0.18 4.52
CA ALA A 102 -10.03 1.34 5.34
C ALA A 102 -10.99 1.04 6.49
N ILE A 103 -11.72 -0.09 6.44
CA ILE A 103 -12.52 -0.60 7.56
C ILE A 103 -11.64 -1.35 8.56
N ARG A 104 -10.77 -2.25 8.08
CA ARG A 104 -9.88 -3.07 8.93
C ARG A 104 -8.80 -2.24 9.62
N VAL A 105 -8.28 -1.24 8.91
CA VAL A 105 -7.34 -0.24 9.37
C VAL A 105 -8.07 1.10 9.25
N PRO A 106 -8.79 1.54 10.30
CA PRO A 106 -9.69 2.68 10.21
C PRO A 106 -8.98 3.92 9.67
N LEU A 107 -9.39 4.38 8.48
CA LEU A 107 -8.74 5.50 7.80
C LEU A 107 -8.70 6.75 8.69
N SER A 108 -9.79 7.04 9.39
CA SER A 108 -9.90 8.16 10.32
C SER A 108 -8.95 8.06 11.51
N ASN A 109 -8.47 6.88 11.88
CA ASN A 109 -7.54 6.72 13.00
C ASN A 109 -6.08 6.90 12.56
N HIS A 110 -5.73 6.46 11.35
CA HIS A 110 -4.35 6.41 10.88
C HIS A 110 -3.97 7.54 9.93
N PHE A 111 -4.89 7.97 9.06
CA PHE A 111 -4.63 9.06 8.13
C PHE A 111 -4.84 10.41 8.81
N ARG A 112 -3.76 10.92 9.42
CA ARG A 112 -3.73 12.18 10.16
C ARG A 112 -2.72 13.15 9.53
N PRO A 113 -3.12 13.89 8.49
CA PRO A 113 -2.24 14.88 7.89
C PRO A 113 -1.91 16.00 8.87
N VAL A 114 -0.70 16.52 8.73
CA VAL A 114 -0.24 17.71 9.47
C VAL A 114 -0.55 19.01 8.76
N TYR A 115 -0.89 18.91 7.47
CA TYR A 115 -1.27 20.03 6.66
C TYR A 115 -2.25 19.57 5.59
N VAL A 116 -3.32 20.34 5.41
CA VAL A 116 -4.29 20.22 4.32
C VAL A 116 -4.56 21.63 3.81
N ALA A 117 -4.19 21.91 2.57
CA ALA A 117 -4.33 23.26 1.99
C ALA A 117 -5.80 23.63 1.72
N ARG A 118 -6.57 22.66 1.21
CA ARG A 118 -7.97 22.81 0.81
C ARG A 118 -8.63 21.43 0.72
N ASP A 119 -9.95 21.44 0.57
CA ASP A 119 -10.68 20.25 0.15
C ASP A 119 -10.27 19.84 -1.28
N VAL A 120 -10.16 18.54 -1.52
CA VAL A 120 -9.80 17.95 -2.81
C VAL A 120 -11.02 17.36 -3.50
N ASN A 121 -11.20 17.64 -4.78
CA ASN A 121 -12.31 17.07 -5.54
C ASN A 121 -12.06 15.56 -5.80
N VAL A 122 -13.09 14.72 -5.77
CA VAL A 122 -12.93 13.26 -5.97
C VAL A 122 -12.28 12.88 -7.31
N LEU A 123 -12.48 13.70 -8.34
CA LEU A 123 -11.88 13.56 -9.68
C LEU A 123 -10.57 14.35 -9.84
N GLU A 124 -10.02 14.91 -8.76
CA GLU A 124 -8.75 15.59 -8.84
C GLU A 124 -7.62 14.56 -9.00
N ARG A 125 -6.68 14.85 -9.91
CA ARG A 125 -5.47 14.04 -10.11
C ARG A 125 -4.35 14.61 -9.25
N GLY A 126 -3.47 13.75 -8.77
CA GLY A 126 -2.24 14.15 -8.10
C GLY A 126 -1.40 12.94 -7.76
N TYR A 127 -0.39 13.12 -6.91
CA TYR A 127 0.50 12.05 -6.53
C TYR A 127 1.06 12.21 -5.13
N TRP A 128 1.26 11.09 -4.44
CA TRP A 128 2.12 11.02 -3.26
C TRP A 128 3.59 11.07 -3.69
N GLN A 129 4.39 11.88 -3.01
CA GLN A 129 5.83 11.96 -3.18
C GLN A 129 6.53 11.81 -1.84
N PHE A 130 7.61 11.03 -1.84
CA PHE A 130 8.52 10.86 -0.72
C PHE A 130 9.86 10.31 -1.21
N SER A 131 10.88 10.42 -0.37
CA SER A 131 12.22 9.90 -0.66
C SER A 131 12.56 8.76 0.28
N ILE A 132 13.38 7.83 -0.17
CA ILE A 132 13.95 6.75 0.65
C ILE A 132 15.45 6.73 0.44
N HIS A 133 16.21 6.70 1.52
CA HIS A 133 17.65 6.49 1.46
C HIS A 133 17.96 5.02 1.76
N ILE A 134 18.79 4.39 0.93
CA ILE A 134 19.13 2.97 1.05
C ILE A 134 20.50 2.84 1.69
N VAL A 135 20.56 2.11 2.81
CA VAL A 135 21.81 1.82 3.50
C VAL A 135 22.14 0.34 3.47
N ASP A 136 23.37 0.04 3.88
CA ASP A 136 23.84 -1.32 4.05
C ASP A 136 23.12 -2.01 5.23
N SER A 137 22.78 -3.29 5.06
CA SER A 137 22.09 -4.10 6.07
C SER A 137 22.95 -4.39 7.30
N SER A 138 24.26 -4.15 7.23
CA SER A 138 25.18 -4.23 8.37
C SER A 138 24.98 -3.15 9.44
N ILE A 139 24.25 -2.06 9.12
CA ILE A 139 23.97 -1.01 10.10
C ILE A 139 22.89 -1.48 11.09
N PRO A 140 23.14 -1.49 12.41
CA PRO A 140 22.14 -1.89 13.40
C PRO A 140 20.86 -1.04 13.31
N GLU A 141 19.71 -1.69 13.49
CA GLU A 141 18.38 -1.04 13.47
C GLU A 141 18.29 0.16 14.43
N ASP A 142 18.96 0.09 15.57
CA ASP A 142 18.89 1.14 16.60
C ASP A 142 19.68 2.39 16.20
N ALA A 143 20.81 2.23 15.52
CA ALA A 143 21.54 3.35 14.93
C ALA A 143 20.73 4.01 13.80
N ARG A 144 20.01 3.22 12.98
CA ARG A 144 19.13 3.74 11.92
C ARG A 144 17.94 4.54 12.47
N LYS A 145 17.45 4.19 13.67
CA LYS A 145 16.36 4.93 14.34
C LYS A 145 16.80 6.32 14.80
N GLU A 146 18.05 6.47 15.22
CA GLU A 146 18.58 7.74 15.74
C GLU A 146 19.04 8.69 14.62
N GLU A 147 19.72 8.19 13.58
CA GLU A 147 20.42 9.08 12.63
C GLU A 147 19.61 9.52 11.41
N ALA A 148 18.61 8.77 10.95
CA ALA A 148 17.67 9.28 9.94
C ALA A 148 16.44 8.38 9.78
N ALA A 149 15.28 8.88 10.21
CA ALA A 149 13.97 8.23 10.06
C ALA A 149 13.50 8.00 8.58
N CYS A 150 14.40 8.00 7.60
CA CYS A 150 14.13 7.86 6.17
C CYS A 150 15.04 6.82 5.49
N VAL A 151 15.60 5.90 6.28
CA VAL A 151 16.64 4.96 5.88
C VAL A 151 16.10 3.53 5.87
N TRP A 152 16.21 2.85 4.73
CA TRP A 152 15.79 1.45 4.53
C TRP A 152 16.97 0.60 4.09
N THR A 153 16.92 -0.71 4.32
CA THR A 153 17.83 -1.64 3.64
C THR A 153 17.39 -1.87 2.19
N GLU A 154 18.29 -2.43 1.40
CA GLU A 154 17.97 -2.83 0.03
C GLU A 154 16.83 -3.88 0.00
N GLU A 155 16.82 -4.83 0.93
CA GLU A 155 15.79 -5.87 1.03
C GLU A 155 14.41 -5.29 1.37
N GLU A 156 14.36 -4.32 2.28
CA GLU A 156 13.12 -3.61 2.65
C GLU A 156 12.54 -2.87 1.44
N PHE A 157 13.39 -2.13 0.72
CA PHE A 157 12.98 -1.42 -0.49
C PHE A 157 12.45 -2.39 -1.55
N VAL A 158 13.20 -3.47 -1.82
CA VAL A 158 12.82 -4.44 -2.87
C VAL A 158 11.50 -5.11 -2.53
N ARG A 159 11.31 -5.55 -1.28
CA ARG A 159 10.05 -6.16 -0.82
C ARG A 159 8.89 -5.19 -0.96
N PHE A 160 9.05 -3.96 -0.48
CA PHE A 160 8.04 -2.91 -0.60
C PHE A 160 7.67 -2.64 -2.06
N TRP A 161 8.67 -2.45 -2.93
CA TRP A 161 8.45 -2.15 -4.33
C TRP A 161 7.72 -3.28 -5.04
N GLN A 162 8.10 -4.53 -4.81
CA GLN A 162 7.43 -5.70 -5.39
C GLN A 162 5.98 -5.82 -4.92
N ASN A 163 5.73 -5.66 -3.62
CA ASN A 163 4.38 -5.73 -3.04
C ASN A 163 3.47 -4.64 -3.61
N LEU A 164 3.99 -3.40 -3.68
CA LEU A 164 3.24 -2.27 -4.21
C LEU A 164 3.03 -2.39 -5.72
N SER A 165 4.02 -2.87 -6.47
CA SER A 165 3.91 -3.12 -7.91
C SER A 165 2.79 -4.11 -8.20
N ARG A 166 2.76 -5.26 -7.50
CA ARG A 166 1.67 -6.25 -7.62
C ARG A 166 0.33 -5.64 -7.26
N PHE A 167 0.25 -4.88 -6.17
CA PHE A 167 -0.99 -4.23 -5.75
C PHE A 167 -1.56 -3.27 -6.81
N VAL A 168 -0.70 -2.50 -7.47
CA VAL A 168 -1.07 -1.59 -8.55
C VAL A 168 -1.47 -2.36 -9.81
N GLN A 169 -0.66 -3.31 -10.25
CA GLN A 169 -0.89 -4.12 -11.47
C GLN A 169 -2.16 -4.96 -11.39
N ASP A 170 -2.46 -5.53 -10.21
CA ASP A 170 -3.70 -6.27 -9.95
C ASP A 170 -4.96 -5.37 -9.96
N GLY A 171 -4.79 -4.05 -10.07
CA GLY A 171 -5.89 -3.08 -10.03
C GLY A 171 -6.49 -2.86 -8.65
N LYS A 172 -5.84 -3.34 -7.59
CA LYS A 172 -6.32 -3.17 -6.20
C LYS A 172 -6.32 -1.68 -5.79
N ALA A 173 -5.39 -0.90 -6.34
CA ALA A 173 -5.34 0.56 -6.16
C ALA A 173 -6.35 1.34 -7.02
N GLY A 174 -7.04 0.66 -7.95
CA GLY A 174 -7.89 1.30 -8.95
C GLY A 174 -7.14 1.62 -10.24
N TRP A 175 -7.90 1.97 -11.27
CA TRP A 175 -7.37 2.35 -12.58
C TRP A 175 -6.78 3.76 -12.55
N GLY A 176 -5.89 4.05 -13.50
CA GLY A 176 -5.20 5.33 -13.56
C GLY A 176 -4.26 5.56 -12.38
N THR A 177 -3.86 4.51 -11.66
CA THR A 177 -2.79 4.58 -10.68
C THR A 177 -1.46 4.26 -11.36
N ALA A 178 -0.40 4.98 -10.98
CA ALA A 178 0.95 4.70 -11.48
C ALA A 178 1.96 4.91 -10.36
N LEU A 179 3.00 4.11 -10.36
CA LEU A 179 4.09 4.17 -9.40
C LEU A 179 5.39 4.39 -10.17
N VAL A 180 6.17 5.38 -9.75
CA VAL A 180 7.43 5.77 -10.38
C VAL A 180 8.51 5.87 -9.31
N LYS A 181 9.70 5.34 -9.58
CA LYS A 181 10.92 5.59 -8.80
C LYS A 181 11.97 6.24 -9.67
N GLU A 182 12.67 7.20 -9.08
CA GLU A 182 13.75 7.94 -9.70
C GLU A 182 14.92 8.01 -8.72
N GLU A 183 16.14 7.86 -9.24
CA GLU A 183 17.35 8.04 -8.45
C GLU A 183 17.57 9.56 -8.25
N ASP A 184 17.72 9.98 -7.00
CA ASP A 184 17.80 11.38 -6.55
C ASP A 184 19.02 11.57 -5.63
N GLY A 185 20.15 11.07 -6.09
CA GLY A 185 21.42 11.06 -5.35
C GLY A 185 21.97 9.65 -5.12
N GLU A 186 23.14 9.57 -4.47
CA GLU A 186 23.77 8.28 -4.18
C GLU A 186 22.91 7.50 -3.17
N ARG A 187 22.32 6.39 -3.64
CA ARG A 187 21.42 5.52 -2.86
C ARG A 187 20.14 6.21 -2.35
N GLN A 188 19.77 7.36 -2.90
CA GLN A 188 18.50 8.02 -2.60
C GLN A 188 17.51 7.83 -3.76
N TRP A 189 16.29 7.44 -3.42
CA TRP A 189 15.22 7.17 -4.38
C TRP A 189 14.01 8.03 -4.08
N ARG A 190 13.61 8.84 -5.05
CA ARG A 190 12.37 9.58 -5.03
C ARG A 190 11.26 8.73 -5.61
N ILE A 191 10.20 8.51 -4.84
CA ILE A 191 9.04 7.72 -5.25
C ILE A 191 7.85 8.65 -5.48
N ARG A 192 7.14 8.43 -6.58
CA ARG A 192 5.89 9.11 -6.92
C ARG A 192 4.78 8.08 -7.18
N LEU A 193 3.66 8.20 -6.47
CA LEU A 193 2.47 7.37 -6.67
C LEU A 193 1.30 8.25 -7.11
N PHE A 194 1.00 8.20 -8.41
CA PHE A 194 -0.08 8.95 -9.05
C PHE A 194 -1.42 8.28 -8.81
N THR A 195 -2.41 9.07 -8.40
CA THR A 195 -3.75 8.57 -8.07
C THR A 195 -4.83 9.66 -8.16
N TRP A 196 -6.09 9.26 -8.06
CA TRP A 196 -7.22 10.17 -7.87
C TRP A 196 -7.32 10.60 -6.40
N ALA A 197 -7.75 11.83 -6.13
CA ALA A 197 -7.78 12.36 -4.78
C ALA A 197 -8.81 11.67 -3.87
N GLU A 198 -9.88 11.07 -4.42
CA GLU A 198 -10.83 10.27 -3.63
C GLU A 198 -10.16 9.11 -2.88
N VAL A 199 -9.15 8.49 -3.48
CA VAL A 199 -8.41 7.37 -2.87
C VAL A 199 -7.10 7.80 -2.21
N LEU A 200 -6.82 9.11 -2.12
CA LEU A 200 -5.59 9.66 -1.55
C LEU A 200 -5.25 9.07 -0.17
N GLY A 201 -6.22 9.13 0.77
CA GLY A 201 -6.02 8.60 2.12
C GLY A 201 -5.92 7.08 2.14
N HIS A 202 -6.70 6.40 1.29
CA HIS A 202 -6.68 4.95 1.14
C HIS A 202 -5.33 4.46 0.63
N VAL A 203 -4.75 5.13 -0.36
CA VAL A 203 -3.43 4.82 -0.92
C VAL A 203 -2.34 5.07 0.11
N TRP A 204 -2.44 6.11 0.93
CA TRP A 204 -1.51 6.32 2.03
C TRP A 204 -1.52 5.14 3.01
N LEU A 205 -2.68 4.59 3.37
CA LEU A 205 -2.76 3.37 4.18
C LEU A 205 -2.09 2.18 3.50
N VAL A 206 -2.25 2.02 2.19
CA VAL A 206 -1.57 0.95 1.42
C VAL A 206 -0.06 1.11 1.51
N LEU A 207 0.46 2.32 1.33
CA LEU A 207 1.89 2.61 1.49
C LEU A 207 2.38 2.24 2.90
N TRP A 208 1.59 2.55 3.93
CA TRP A 208 1.89 2.22 5.32
C TRP A 208 1.86 0.72 5.61
N VAL A 209 0.85 -0.01 5.13
CA VAL A 209 0.71 -1.45 5.37
C VAL A 209 1.74 -2.25 4.57
N LEU A 210 1.91 -1.97 3.28
CA LEU A 210 2.81 -2.75 2.42
C LEU A 210 4.30 -2.49 2.65
N SER A 211 4.62 -1.44 3.41
CA SER A 211 5.99 -1.15 3.87
C SER A 211 6.27 -1.67 5.27
N ASP A 212 5.40 -2.51 5.85
CA ASP A 212 5.53 -2.95 7.25
C ASP A 212 5.66 -1.75 8.23
N LYS A 213 4.94 -0.66 7.94
CA LYS A 213 4.92 0.61 8.68
C LYS A 213 6.18 1.45 8.58
N LEU A 214 7.15 1.07 7.74
CA LEU A 214 8.39 1.83 7.55
C LEU A 214 8.13 3.24 7.02
N THR A 215 7.08 3.43 6.20
CA THR A 215 6.69 4.75 5.69
C THR A 215 6.15 5.72 6.73
N GLU A 216 5.79 5.26 7.92
CA GLU A 216 5.31 6.13 9.02
C GLU A 216 6.36 7.18 9.42
N ARG A 217 7.64 6.86 9.22
CA ARG A 217 8.77 7.72 9.59
C ARG A 217 9.20 8.66 8.46
N ILE A 218 8.67 8.45 7.26
CA ILE A 218 9.02 9.19 6.06
C ILE A 218 8.02 10.33 5.86
N PRO A 219 8.47 11.57 5.71
CA PRO A 219 7.56 12.66 5.37
C PRO A 219 7.02 12.43 3.97
N MET A 220 5.69 12.49 3.82
CA MET A 220 5.02 12.32 2.53
C MET A 220 4.21 13.54 2.18
N GLN A 221 4.16 13.84 0.89
CA GLN A 221 3.42 14.98 0.37
C GLN A 221 2.53 14.52 -0.77
N TRP A 222 1.26 14.88 -0.73
CA TRP A 222 0.38 14.73 -1.88
C TRP A 222 0.30 16.07 -2.61
N ILE A 223 0.71 16.03 -3.87
CA ILE A 223 0.79 17.18 -4.77
C ILE A 223 -0.30 17.01 -5.83
N ALA A 224 -1.13 18.04 -5.97
CA ALA A 224 -2.19 18.08 -6.97
C ALA A 224 -1.61 18.13 -8.38
N GLY A 225 -2.42 17.82 -9.40
CA GLY A 225 -2.01 17.79 -10.80
C GLY A 225 -1.58 19.15 -11.34
N ASP A 226 -1.95 20.24 -10.66
CA ASP A 226 -1.49 21.61 -10.93
C ASP A 226 -0.14 21.95 -10.26
N GLY A 227 0.45 21.01 -9.50
CA GLY A 227 1.70 21.20 -8.76
C GLY A 227 1.53 21.72 -7.33
N THR A 228 0.30 21.99 -6.88
CA THR A 228 0.05 22.52 -5.54
C THR A 228 0.17 21.44 -4.47
N LEU A 229 1.02 21.67 -3.46
CA LEU A 229 1.07 20.84 -2.26
C LEU A 229 -0.28 20.94 -1.54
N THR A 230 -1.04 19.85 -1.51
CA THR A 230 -2.38 19.87 -0.91
C THR A 230 -2.46 19.13 0.41
N VAL A 231 -1.73 18.02 0.56
CA VAL A 231 -1.71 17.26 1.82
C VAL A 231 -0.28 16.93 2.21
N LYS A 232 0.06 17.04 3.50
CA LYS A 232 1.35 16.62 4.04
C LYS A 232 1.16 15.69 5.23
N MET A 233 1.95 14.63 5.27
CA MET A 233 2.08 13.69 6.37
C MET A 233 3.43 13.90 7.07
N SER A 234 3.44 13.85 8.39
CA SER A 234 4.66 14.01 9.19
C SER A 234 5.41 12.70 9.41
N ARG A 235 6.60 12.84 10.00
CA ARG A 235 7.40 11.73 10.50
C ARG A 235 6.87 11.29 11.88
N GLY A 236 6.53 10.01 12.02
CA GLY A 236 6.25 9.35 13.30
C GLY A 236 4.82 9.49 13.83
N LYS A 237 4.59 8.91 15.02
CA LYS A 237 3.29 8.87 15.70
C LYS A 237 2.82 10.29 16.04
N GLN A 238 1.85 10.77 15.28
CA GLN A 238 1.15 12.02 15.58
C GLN A 238 0.32 11.85 16.86
N LYS A 239 0.58 12.68 17.88
CA LYS A 239 -0.46 13.02 18.87
C LYS A 239 -1.59 13.67 18.08
N ARG A 240 -2.86 13.36 18.42
CA ARG A 240 -4.08 13.80 17.70
C ARG A 240 -3.87 15.19 17.07
N SER A 241 -3.66 15.21 15.75
CA SER A 241 -3.54 16.46 14.99
C SER A 241 -4.85 17.21 15.18
N GLY A 242 -4.76 18.46 15.66
CA GLY A 242 -5.92 19.31 15.94
C GLY A 242 -6.68 19.73 14.68
N LEU A 243 -6.26 19.28 13.49
CA LEU A 243 -6.87 19.62 12.23
C LEU A 243 -8.32 19.09 12.16
N GLY A 244 -8.56 17.86 12.62
CA GLY A 244 -9.86 17.19 12.52
C GLY A 244 -9.73 15.79 11.93
N SER A 245 -10.84 15.23 11.46
CA SER A 245 -10.86 13.91 10.81
C SER A 245 -10.94 14.04 9.30
N TRP A 246 -10.17 13.22 8.57
CA TRP A 246 -10.27 13.16 7.12
C TRP A 246 -11.58 12.49 6.72
N ALA A 247 -12.47 13.22 6.05
CA ALA A 247 -13.80 12.78 5.72
C ALA A 247 -14.25 13.26 4.35
N ARG A 248 -15.19 12.51 3.77
CA ARG A 248 -15.87 12.91 2.54
C ARG A 248 -16.85 14.03 2.85
N LYS A 249 -16.90 15.03 1.99
CA LYS A 249 -17.79 16.19 2.03
C LYS A 249 -18.59 16.30 0.74
N GLY A 250 -19.76 16.93 0.81
CA GLY A 250 -20.60 17.20 -0.35
C GLY A 250 -21.42 16.00 -0.84
N LEU A 251 -21.99 16.16 -2.04
CA LEU A 251 -22.86 15.15 -2.67
C LEU A 251 -22.06 13.91 -3.09
N GLU A 252 -22.76 12.78 -3.21
CA GLU A 252 -22.17 11.58 -3.82
C GLU A 252 -21.83 11.77 -5.30
N GLY A 253 -20.96 10.91 -5.82
CA GLY A 253 -20.48 10.96 -7.19
C GLY A 253 -19.40 12.04 -7.40
N GLU A 254 -19.38 12.62 -8.60
CA GLU A 254 -18.29 13.45 -9.14
C GLU A 254 -18.14 14.82 -8.50
N ARG A 255 -19.21 15.30 -7.83
CA ARG A 255 -19.22 16.58 -7.12
C ARG A 255 -18.80 16.45 -5.65
N GLY A 256 -18.30 15.27 -5.26
CA GLY A 256 -17.79 15.02 -3.93
C GLY A 256 -16.44 15.69 -3.70
N PHE A 257 -16.15 15.98 -2.44
CA PHE A 257 -14.86 16.46 -1.99
C PHE A 257 -14.36 15.61 -0.81
N TRP A 258 -13.06 15.65 -0.55
CA TRP A 258 -12.48 15.12 0.67
C TRP A 258 -11.67 16.20 1.36
N GLY A 259 -11.70 16.20 2.68
CA GLY A 259 -10.99 17.19 3.45
C GLY A 259 -11.10 16.93 4.94
N ILE A 260 -10.75 17.94 5.71
CA ILE A 260 -10.78 17.88 7.17
C ILE A 260 -12.14 18.35 7.67
N ALA A 261 -12.78 17.51 8.50
CA ALA A 261 -14.08 17.75 9.14
C ALA A 261 -13.95 17.70 10.67
#